data_AF-A0A929G894-F1
#
_entry.id   AF-A0A929G894-F1
#
_cell.length_a   1.000
_cell.length_b   1.000
_cell.length_c   1.000
_cell.angle_alpha   90.00
_cell.angle_beta   90.00
_cell.angle_gamma   90.00
#
_symmetry.space_group_name_H-M   'P 1'
#
loop_
_entity.id
_entity.type
_entity.pdbx_description
1 polymer ?
#
loop_
_entity_poly.entity_id
_entity_poly.type
_entity_poly.pdbx_seq_one_letter_code
_entity_poly.pdbx_strand_id
1 'polypeptide(L)'
;EMSWRDRHWFGIAVFRRAYRLLMEGGYVSKMLACSLRHGPLVAGKPRFWDVEKIAGGAIVYTTPPYVLEPLFEIGDDLIFEPEIEKKDVPQDVMDKMMKIPYCIQAYDPNGLALEQFNDHPATLYTVEAFSKATVGLEGYVGQRIALIRG
;
A
#
# COMPACT_ATOMS: atom_id res chain seq x y z
N GLU A 1 -0.68 -14.99 14.81
CA GLU A 1 0.17 -14.33 13.78
C GLU A 1 -0.69 -13.83 12.60
N MET A 2 -0.28 -12.76 11.91
CA MET A 2 -0.97 -12.25 10.72
C MET A 2 -0.45 -12.93 9.46
N SER A 3 -1.35 -13.55 8.70
CA SER A 3 -1.03 -14.22 7.43
C SER A 3 -0.72 -13.21 6.32
N TRP A 4 -0.13 -13.69 5.22
CA TRP A 4 0.04 -12.88 4.01
C TRP A 4 -1.31 -12.36 3.47
N ARG A 5 -2.34 -13.22 3.47
CA ARG A 5 -3.73 -12.90 3.05
C ARG A 5 -4.31 -11.78 3.91
N ASP A 6 -4.10 -11.84 5.23
CA ASP A 6 -4.61 -10.83 6.16
C ASP A 6 -4.04 -9.45 5.83
N ARG A 7 -2.71 -9.37 5.64
CA ARG A 7 -2.01 -8.11 5.38
C ARG A 7 -2.45 -7.48 4.06
N HIS A 8 -2.58 -8.27 2.99
CA HIS A 8 -2.97 -7.75 1.67
C HIS A 8 -4.43 -7.31 1.64
N TRP A 9 -5.35 -8.13 2.15
CA TRP A 9 -6.75 -7.73 2.22
C TRP A 9 -6.97 -6.51 3.11
N PHE A 10 -6.21 -6.37 4.19
CA PHE A 10 -6.28 -5.18 5.02
C PHE A 10 -5.80 -3.93 4.27
N GLY A 11 -4.68 -4.02 3.53
CA GLY A 11 -4.22 -2.94 2.66
C GLY A 11 -5.26 -2.53 1.61
N ILE A 12 -5.87 -3.51 0.95
CA ILE A 12 -6.97 -3.29 -0.01
C ILE A 12 -8.17 -2.61 0.67
N ALA A 13 -8.54 -3.04 1.89
CA ALA A 13 -9.65 -2.47 2.64
C ALA A 13 -9.41 -0.99 2.99
N VAL A 14 -8.21 -0.67 3.49
CA VAL A 14 -7.80 0.71 3.78
C VAL A 14 -7.82 1.55 2.50
N PHE A 15 -7.24 1.04 1.40
CA PHE A 15 -7.20 1.75 0.12
C PHE A 15 -8.61 2.03 -0.44
N ARG A 16 -9.48 1.02 -0.48
CA ARG A 16 -10.88 1.16 -0.93
C ARG A 16 -11.67 2.14 -0.06
N ARG A 17 -11.46 2.13 1.26
CA ARG A 17 -12.10 3.07 2.18
C ARG A 17 -11.62 4.51 1.93
N ALA A 18 -10.31 4.70 1.82
CA ALA A 18 -9.72 6.01 1.51
C ALA A 18 -10.19 6.56 0.16
N TYR A 19 -10.23 5.72 -0.88
CA TYR A 19 -10.78 6.08 -2.18
C TYR A 19 -12.23 6.54 -2.08
N ARG A 20 -13.07 5.80 -1.35
CA ARG A 20 -14.47 6.17 -1.17
C ARG A 20 -14.65 7.51 -0.46
N LEU A 21 -13.91 7.74 0.61
CA LEU A 21 -13.92 9.03 1.33
C LEU A 21 -13.51 10.19 0.42
N LEU A 22 -12.53 9.94 -0.45
CA LEU A 22 -12.09 10.92 -1.43
C LEU A 22 -13.20 11.26 -2.44
N MET A 23 -13.90 10.24 -2.94
CA MET A 23 -15.00 10.41 -3.90
C MET A 23 -16.24 11.06 -3.27
N GLU A 24 -16.66 10.59 -2.10
CA GLU A 24 -17.82 11.13 -1.36
C GLU A 24 -17.59 12.58 -0.93
N GLY A 25 -16.35 12.96 -0.64
CA GLY A 25 -15.97 14.34 -0.33
C GLY A 25 -15.80 15.25 -1.54
N GLY A 26 -15.88 14.73 -2.77
CA GLY A 26 -15.75 15.52 -4.00
C GLY A 26 -14.35 16.14 -4.19
N TYR A 27 -13.31 15.54 -3.61
CA TYR A 27 -11.95 16.07 -3.72
C TYR A 27 -11.37 15.84 -5.12
N VAL A 28 -10.56 16.79 -5.61
CA VAL A 28 -9.92 16.72 -6.94
C VAL A 28 -8.69 15.81 -6.99
N SER A 29 -8.19 15.38 -5.83
CA SER A 29 -7.03 14.51 -5.70
C SER A 29 -7.30 13.12 -6.25
N LYS A 30 -6.25 12.39 -6.65
CA LYS A 30 -6.34 10.97 -7.01
C LYS A 30 -5.62 10.11 -5.97
N MET A 31 -6.10 8.89 -5.77
CA MET A 31 -5.38 7.91 -4.97
C MET A 31 -4.14 7.43 -5.73
N LEU A 32 -3.02 7.26 -5.02
CA LEU A 32 -1.79 6.67 -5.54
C LEU A 32 -1.63 5.25 -5.01
N ALA A 33 -1.75 4.26 -5.89
CA ALA A 33 -1.40 2.88 -5.58
C ALA A 33 0.11 2.68 -5.77
N CYS A 34 0.82 2.48 -4.67
CA CYS A 34 2.26 2.30 -4.64
C CYS A 34 2.65 1.11 -3.76
N SER A 35 3.91 0.68 -3.84
CA SER A 35 4.42 -0.45 -3.05
C SER A 35 3.65 -1.75 -3.26
N LEU A 36 3.26 -2.03 -4.52
CA LEU A 36 2.54 -3.25 -4.85
C LEU A 36 3.39 -4.50 -4.59
N ARG A 37 2.73 -5.64 -4.40
CA ARG A 37 3.34 -6.93 -4.15
C ARG A 37 2.80 -7.97 -5.14
N HIS A 38 3.64 -8.95 -5.44
CA HIS A 38 3.20 -10.13 -6.20
C HIS A 38 2.06 -10.81 -5.43
N GLY A 39 0.97 -11.13 -6.13
CA GLY A 39 -0.22 -11.68 -5.49
C GLY A 39 -0.15 -13.19 -5.28
N PRO A 40 -1.25 -13.80 -4.83
CA PRO A 40 -1.28 -15.21 -4.45
C PRO A 40 -1.66 -16.10 -5.64
N LEU A 41 -1.54 -17.42 -5.44
CA LEU A 41 -2.21 -18.40 -6.28
C LEU A 41 -3.67 -18.55 -5.83
N VAL A 42 -4.62 -18.36 -6.75
CA VAL A 42 -6.04 -18.60 -6.53
C VAL A 42 -6.50 -19.68 -7.50
N ALA A 43 -6.97 -20.81 -6.96
CA ALA A 43 -7.33 -22.00 -7.75
C ALA A 43 -6.21 -22.43 -8.72
N GLY A 44 -4.95 -22.36 -8.26
CA GLY A 44 -3.77 -22.73 -9.04
C GLY A 44 -3.30 -21.69 -10.06
N LYS A 45 -4.00 -20.55 -10.21
CA LYS A 45 -3.60 -19.47 -11.11
C LYS A 45 -2.99 -18.29 -10.35
N PRO A 46 -1.88 -17.71 -10.81
CA PRO A 46 -1.34 -16.47 -10.25
C PRO A 46 -2.33 -15.32 -10.41
N ARG A 47 -2.41 -14.48 -9.38
CA ARG A 47 -3.27 -13.29 -9.33
C ARG A 47 -2.45 -12.09 -8.86
N PHE A 48 -2.94 -10.89 -9.15
CA PHE A 48 -2.31 -9.64 -8.74
C PHE A 48 -3.29 -8.78 -7.95
N TRP A 49 -3.54 -9.18 -6.69
CA TRP A 49 -4.59 -8.56 -5.87
C TRP A 49 -4.42 -7.05 -5.69
N ASP A 50 -3.19 -6.56 -5.57
CA ASP A 50 -2.88 -5.13 -5.42
C ASP A 50 -3.25 -4.29 -6.66
N VAL A 51 -3.60 -4.93 -7.78
CA VAL A 51 -4.10 -4.27 -9.00
C VAL A 51 -5.56 -4.64 -9.21
N GLU A 52 -5.87 -5.94 -9.23
CA GLU A 52 -7.22 -6.45 -9.51
C GLU A 52 -8.24 -5.95 -8.49
N LYS A 53 -7.90 -5.96 -7.20
CA LYS A 53 -8.85 -5.62 -6.14
C LYS A 53 -9.00 -4.13 -5.90
N ILE A 54 -8.36 -3.26 -6.67
CA ILE A 54 -8.59 -1.83 -6.63
C ILE A 54 -8.88 -1.25 -8.02
N ALA A 55 -9.14 -2.12 -9.01
CA ALA A 55 -9.42 -1.72 -10.38
C ALA A 55 -10.71 -0.90 -10.53
N GLY A 56 -10.75 -0.07 -11.58
CA GLY A 56 -11.89 0.76 -11.98
C GLY A 56 -11.97 2.14 -11.33
N GLY A 57 -11.04 2.51 -10.45
CA GLY A 57 -11.01 3.83 -9.82
C GLY A 57 -10.13 4.86 -10.54
N ALA A 58 -10.33 6.14 -10.22
CA ALA A 58 -9.41 7.23 -10.59
C ALA A 58 -8.10 7.14 -9.78
N ILE A 59 -7.24 6.21 -10.17
CA ILE A 59 -6.03 5.81 -9.44
C ILE A 59 -4.80 6.00 -10.32
N VAL A 60 -3.73 6.52 -9.72
CA VAL A 60 -2.39 6.54 -10.32
C VAL A 60 -1.61 5.36 -9.76
N TYR A 61 -0.92 4.63 -10.62
CA TYR A 61 -0.11 3.47 -10.23
C TYR A 61 1.37 3.81 -10.34
N THR A 62 2.13 3.53 -9.27
CA THR A 62 3.59 3.49 -9.33
C THR A 62 4.05 2.04 -9.21
N THR A 63 4.46 1.46 -10.33
CA THR A 63 4.82 0.05 -10.43
C THR A 63 6.30 -0.09 -10.74
N PRO A 64 7.12 -0.61 -9.81
CA PRO A 64 8.52 -0.90 -10.11
C PRO A 64 8.65 -2.08 -11.09
N PRO A 65 9.77 -2.22 -11.82
CA PRO A 65 9.94 -3.30 -12.81
C PRO A 65 9.66 -4.71 -12.28
N TYR A 66 10.06 -5.02 -11.04
CA TYR A 66 9.81 -6.33 -10.41
C TYR A 66 8.31 -6.65 -10.17
N VAL A 67 7.45 -5.64 -10.23
CA VAL A 67 5.98 -5.80 -10.19
C VAL A 67 5.43 -5.94 -11.60
N LEU A 68 5.97 -5.17 -12.56
CA LEU A 68 5.50 -5.13 -13.94
C LEU A 68 5.73 -6.44 -14.68
N GLU A 69 6.91 -7.04 -14.55
CA GLU A 69 7.26 -8.30 -15.22
C GLU A 69 6.24 -9.42 -14.92
N PRO A 70 6.00 -9.82 -13.66
CA PRO A 70 5.02 -10.85 -13.36
C PRO A 70 3.57 -10.42 -13.63
N LEU A 71 3.27 -9.12 -13.61
CA LEU A 71 1.95 -8.62 -13.99
C LEU A 71 1.68 -8.83 -15.48
N PHE A 72 2.68 -8.59 -16.33
CA PHE A 72 2.56 -8.80 -17.78
C PHE A 72 2.50 -10.27 -18.15
N GLU A 73 3.21 -11.15 -17.43
CA GLU A 73 3.15 -12.60 -17.65
C GLU A 73 1.73 -13.18 -17.51
N ILE A 74 0.91 -12.59 -16.64
CA ILE A 74 -0.44 -13.07 -16.35
C ILE A 74 -1.51 -12.15 -16.95
N GLY A 75 -1.11 -11.06 -17.62
CA GLY A 75 -1.98 -9.95 -18.02
C GLY A 75 -3.15 -10.37 -18.91
N ASP A 76 -2.91 -11.32 -19.82
CA ASP A 76 -3.93 -11.84 -20.73
C ASP A 76 -5.05 -12.63 -20.02
N ASP A 77 -4.76 -13.17 -18.83
CA ASP A 77 -5.72 -13.91 -17.99
C ASP A 77 -6.43 -13.00 -16.97
N LEU A 78 -6.02 -11.73 -16.84
CA LEU A 78 -6.60 -10.81 -15.87
C LEU A 78 -7.92 -10.23 -16.39
N ILE A 79 -8.98 -10.43 -15.60
CA ILE A 79 -10.29 -9.85 -15.86
C ILE A 79 -10.49 -8.68 -14.90
N PHE A 80 -10.60 -7.48 -15.46
CA PHE A 80 -10.83 -6.27 -14.69
C PHE A 80 -12.32 -5.92 -14.62
N GLU A 81 -12.77 -5.63 -13.41
CA GLU A 81 -14.06 -5.03 -13.10
C GLU A 81 -13.83 -3.82 -12.18
N PRO A 82 -14.83 -2.96 -11.95
CA PRO A 82 -14.80 -1.88 -10.95
C PRO A 82 -14.73 -2.37 -9.49
N GLU A 83 -13.74 -3.21 -9.17
CA GLU A 83 -13.50 -3.81 -7.87
C GLU A 83 -13.34 -2.77 -6.76
N ILE A 84 -12.84 -1.57 -7.07
CA ILE A 84 -12.74 -0.47 -6.10
C ILE A 84 -14.08 -0.11 -5.44
N GLU A 85 -15.19 -0.33 -6.13
CA GLU A 85 -16.55 -0.01 -5.66
C GLU A 85 -17.14 -1.12 -4.77
N LYS A 86 -16.57 -2.34 -4.84
CA LYS A 86 -17.07 -3.48 -4.09
C LYS A 86 -16.74 -3.36 -2.60
N LYS A 87 -17.67 -3.83 -1.76
CA LYS A 87 -17.54 -3.87 -0.28
C LYS A 87 -17.17 -5.26 0.25
N ASP A 88 -16.71 -6.14 -0.63
CA ASP A 88 -16.51 -7.57 -0.42
C ASP A 88 -15.14 -7.94 0.19
N VAL A 89 -14.64 -7.13 1.14
CA VAL A 89 -13.46 -7.52 1.92
C VAL A 89 -13.84 -8.68 2.85
N PRO A 90 -13.03 -9.76 2.95
CA PRO A 90 -13.37 -10.90 3.80
C PRO A 90 -13.58 -10.51 5.27
N GLN A 91 -14.75 -10.85 5.81
CA GLN A 91 -15.13 -10.49 7.17
C GLN A 91 -14.19 -11.09 8.21
N ASP A 92 -13.69 -12.31 7.98
CA ASP A 92 -12.71 -12.98 8.85
C ASP A 92 -11.40 -12.19 8.98
N VAL A 93 -10.97 -11.54 7.90
CA VAL A 93 -9.81 -10.64 7.92
C VAL A 93 -10.14 -9.39 8.72
N MET A 94 -11.28 -8.74 8.44
CA MET A 94 -11.67 -7.51 9.15
C MET A 94 -11.84 -7.74 10.66
N ASP A 95 -12.53 -8.79 11.07
CA ASP A 95 -12.74 -9.16 12.48
C ASP A 95 -11.42 -9.40 13.22
N LYS A 96 -10.42 -9.93 12.50
CA LYS A 96 -9.07 -10.14 13.04
C LYS A 96 -8.30 -8.83 13.14
N MET A 97 -8.32 -8.01 12.09
CA MET A 97 -7.56 -6.75 12.04
C MET A 97 -8.13 -5.72 13.01
N MET A 98 -9.45 -5.64 13.18
CA MET A 98 -10.09 -4.69 14.10
C MET A 98 -9.89 -5.01 15.58
N LYS A 99 -9.11 -6.05 15.93
CA LYS A 99 -8.62 -6.31 17.29
C LYS A 99 -7.25 -5.68 17.55
N ILE A 100 -6.60 -5.13 16.53
CA ILE A 100 -5.25 -4.59 16.59
C ILE A 100 -5.35 -3.05 16.58
N PRO A 101 -4.91 -2.34 17.64
CA PRO A 101 -5.01 -0.88 17.72
C PRO A 101 -4.43 -0.16 16.51
N TYR A 102 -3.26 -0.60 16.02
CA TYR A 102 -2.63 -0.10 14.80
C TYR A 102 -3.57 -0.16 13.58
N CYS A 103 -4.28 -1.27 13.39
CA CYS A 103 -5.20 -1.44 12.27
C CYS A 103 -6.46 -0.59 12.43
N ILE A 104 -6.95 -0.39 13.65
CA ILE A 104 -8.08 0.51 13.91
C ILE A 104 -7.68 1.95 13.54
N GLN A 105 -6.52 2.41 14.03
CA GLN A 105 -5.97 3.74 13.74
C GLN A 105 -5.78 3.96 12.23
N ALA A 106 -5.34 2.95 11.49
CA ALA A 106 -5.12 3.04 10.05
C ALA A 106 -6.42 2.96 9.22
N TYR A 107 -7.49 2.35 9.75
CA TYR A 107 -8.72 2.09 8.98
C TYR A 107 -9.85 3.06 9.32
N ASP A 108 -10.01 3.47 10.58
CA ASP A 108 -11.05 4.40 11.02
C ASP A 108 -10.59 5.86 10.82
N PRO A 109 -11.32 6.70 10.05
CA PRO A 109 -11.04 8.13 9.91
C PRO A 109 -10.97 8.90 11.23
N ASN A 110 -11.60 8.39 12.29
CA ASN A 110 -11.56 8.97 13.63
C ASN A 110 -10.68 8.16 14.60
N GLY A 111 -9.95 7.15 14.10
CA GLY A 111 -9.16 6.23 14.91
C GLY A 111 -7.83 6.83 15.41
N LEU A 112 -7.34 7.91 14.80
CA LEU A 112 -6.08 8.56 15.13
C LEU A 112 -6.29 10.08 15.20
N ALA A 113 -6.05 10.67 16.37
CA ALA A 113 -6.05 12.13 16.53
C ALA A 113 -4.83 12.76 15.84
N LEU A 114 -4.93 14.03 15.47
CA LEU A 114 -3.86 14.75 14.75
C LEU A 114 -2.53 14.73 15.53
N GLU A 115 -2.61 14.91 16.84
CA GLU A 115 -1.46 14.96 17.74
C GLU A 115 -0.75 13.61 17.85
N GLN A 116 -1.45 12.51 17.56
CA GLN A 116 -0.91 11.15 17.60
C GLN A 116 -0.18 10.76 16.32
N PHE A 117 -0.26 11.58 15.25
CA PHE A 117 0.30 11.22 13.95
C PHE A 117 1.82 11.00 13.98
N ASN A 118 2.55 11.87 14.67
CA ASN A 118 4.01 11.81 14.73
C ASN A 118 4.51 10.63 15.58
N ASP A 119 3.71 10.17 16.54
CA ASP A 119 4.03 9.05 17.42
C ASP A 119 3.51 7.72 16.89
N HIS A 120 2.73 7.73 15.81
CA HIS A 120 2.19 6.51 15.23
C HIS A 120 3.33 5.60 14.71
N PRO A 121 3.32 4.29 15.00
CA PRO A 121 4.42 3.40 14.64
C PRO A 121 4.78 3.39 13.14
N ALA A 122 3.81 3.57 12.25
CA ALA A 122 4.05 3.67 10.81
C ALA A 122 4.83 4.94 10.42
N THR A 123 4.55 6.05 11.10
CA THR A 123 5.23 7.33 10.87
C THR A 123 6.66 7.24 11.33
N LEU A 124 6.88 6.74 12.56
CA LEU A 124 8.22 6.55 13.12
C LEU A 124 9.08 5.61 12.26
N TYR A 125 8.51 4.47 11.84
CA TYR A 125 9.19 3.52 10.95
C TYR A 125 9.60 4.16 9.62
N THR A 126 8.70 4.96 9.04
CA THR A 126 8.94 5.66 7.77
C THR A 126 10.04 6.71 7.94
N VAL A 127 9.97 7.54 8.99
CA VAL A 127 10.99 8.54 9.30
C VAL A 127 12.36 7.88 9.47
N GLU A 128 12.45 6.79 10.22
CA GLU A 128 13.70 6.06 10.42
C GLU A 128 14.26 5.51 9.10
N ALA A 129 13.42 4.85 8.29
CA ALA A 129 13.84 4.25 7.03
C ALA A 129 14.35 5.29 6.03
N PHE A 130 13.62 6.39 5.84
CA PHE A 130 14.02 7.46 4.94
C PHE A 130 15.23 8.24 5.46
N SER A 131 15.32 8.50 6.76
CA SER A 131 16.49 9.16 7.36
C SER A 131 17.75 8.32 7.16
N LYS A 132 17.67 7.01 7.39
CA LYS A 132 18.77 6.09 7.16
C LYS A 132 19.23 6.08 5.71
N ALA A 133 18.29 6.08 4.76
CA ALA A 133 18.60 6.14 3.34
C ALA A 133 19.31 7.46 2.96
N THR A 134 18.82 8.59 3.45
CA THR A 134 19.43 9.91 3.21
C THR A 134 20.83 10.01 3.80
N VAL A 135 21.03 9.61 5.06
CA VAL A 135 22.36 9.58 5.70
C VAL A 135 23.33 8.69 4.92
N GLY A 136 22.85 7.53 4.42
CA GLY A 136 23.65 6.66 3.57
C GLY A 136 24.07 7.32 2.26
N LEU A 137 23.16 8.04 1.60
CA LEU A 137 23.46 8.79 0.37
C LEU A 137 24.47 9.92 0.63
N GLU A 138 24.26 10.72 1.66
CA GLU A 138 25.18 11.81 2.06
C GLU A 138 26.58 11.26 2.36
N GLY A 139 26.66 10.17 3.11
CA GLY A 139 27.92 9.49 3.42
C GLY A 139 28.65 9.02 2.16
N TYR A 140 27.91 8.37 1.23
CA TYR A 140 28.48 7.94 -0.05
C TYR A 140 29.01 9.14 -0.86
N VAL A 141 28.20 10.18 -1.05
CA VAL A 141 28.59 11.37 -1.82
C VAL A 141 29.80 12.06 -1.18
N GLY A 142 29.81 12.19 0.15
CA GLY A 142 30.94 12.76 0.89
C GLY A 142 32.25 12.00 0.65
N GLN A 143 32.21 10.66 0.68
CA GLN A 143 33.37 9.82 0.35
C GLN A 143 33.85 10.03 -1.10
N ARG A 144 32.91 10.12 -2.06
CA ARG A 144 33.26 10.36 -3.47
C ARG A 144 33.91 11.72 -3.70
N ILE A 145 33.43 12.76 -3.03
CA ILE A 145 34.01 14.11 -3.13
C ILE A 145 35.42 14.16 -2.53
N ALA A 146 35.63 13.50 -1.39
CA ALA A 146 36.94 13.46 -0.72
C ALA A 146 38.03 12.85 -1.63
N LEU A 147 37.69 11.80 -2.39
CA LEU A 147 38.61 11.15 -3.34
C LEU A 147 39.03 12.03 -4.52
N ILE A 148 38.25 13.06 -4.87
CA ILE A 148 38.55 13.98 -5.98
C ILE A 148 39.33 15.20 -5.48
N ARG A 149 39.18 15.55 -4.21
CA ARG A 149 39.80 16.74 -3.60
C ARG A 149 41.12 16.46 -2.87
N GLY A 150 41.38 15.21 -2.50
CA GLY A 150 42.69 14.73 -2.05
C GLY A 150 43.52 14.24 -3.22
#